data_AF-A0A848Y9J8-F1
#
_entry.id   AF-A0A848Y9J8-F1
#
_cell.length_a   1.000
_cell.length_b   1.000
_cell.length_c   1.000
_cell.angle_alpha   90.00
_cell.angle_beta   90.00
_cell.angle_gamma   90.00
#
_symmetry.space_group_name_H-M   'P 1'
#
loop_
_entity.id
_entity.type
_entity.pdbx_description
1 polymer ?
#
loop_
_entity_poly.entity_id
_entity_poly.type
_entity_poly.pdbx_seq_one_letter_code
_entity_poly.pdbx_strand_id
1 'polypeptide(L)'
;MSGTLYGVGVGPGDPELLTLKAHRLISEAAVVAYPVNSKGEGFAHTIVGKFLEHDVTHLPIHVPMKTERGPAQCAYDAASVEIAEHLT
;
A
#
# COMPACT_ATOMS: atom_id res chain seq x y z
N MET A 1 13.79 -7.35 -16.37
CA MET A 1 14.38 -7.41 -15.01
C MET A 1 13.18 -7.46 -14.10
N SER A 2 13.00 -8.50 -13.28
CA SER A 2 11.83 -8.58 -12.42
C SER A 2 11.83 -7.48 -11.36
N GLY A 3 10.68 -6.89 -11.09
CA GLY A 3 10.45 -5.97 -9.98
C GLY A 3 10.64 -6.63 -8.62
N THR A 4 10.69 -5.83 -7.55
CA THR A 4 10.80 -6.31 -6.17
C THR A 4 9.64 -5.77 -5.34
N LEU A 5 8.91 -6.67 -4.66
CA LEU A 5 7.85 -6.30 -3.73
C LEU A 5 8.39 -6.12 -2.31
N TYR A 6 8.11 -4.98 -1.70
CA TYR A 6 8.44 -4.70 -0.30
C TYR A 6 7.16 -4.58 0.55
N GLY A 7 7.08 -5.34 1.64
CA GLY A 7 6.12 -5.07 2.71
C GLY A 7 6.67 -3.98 3.63
N VAL A 8 6.06 -2.80 3.65
CA VAL A 8 6.55 -1.64 4.40
C VAL A 8 5.56 -1.24 5.49
N GLY A 9 6.01 -1.24 6.74
CA GLY A 9 5.24 -0.69 7.85
C GLY A 9 5.32 0.84 7.87
N VAL A 10 4.16 1.50 7.96
CA VAL A 10 4.07 2.98 7.95
C VAL A 10 3.94 3.61 9.34
N GLY A 11 4.02 2.81 10.40
CA GLY A 11 3.83 3.27 11.76
C GLY A 11 2.36 3.44 12.16
N PRO A 12 2.09 3.95 13.37
CA PRO A 12 0.75 3.98 13.96
C PRO A 12 -0.11 5.20 13.56
N GLY A 13 0.46 6.21 12.90
CA GLY A 13 -0.27 7.41 12.50
C GLY A 13 0.63 8.61 12.24
N ASP A 14 1.55 8.91 13.17
CA ASP A 14 2.46 10.04 13.01
C ASP A 14 3.54 9.72 11.96
N PRO A 15 3.65 10.51 10.87
CA PRO A 15 4.66 10.29 9.82
C PRO A 15 6.11 10.37 10.32
N GLU A 16 6.38 11.05 11.44
CA GLU A 16 7.72 11.10 12.04
C GLU A 16 8.15 9.77 12.68
N LEU A 17 7.20 8.84 12.89
CA LEU A 17 7.48 7.50 13.41
C LEU A 17 7.88 6.49 12.33
N LEU A 18 8.02 6.93 11.07
CA LEU A 18 8.58 6.09 10.02
C LEU A 18 10.04 5.76 10.31
N THR A 19 10.41 4.50 10.07
CA THR A 19 11.84 4.16 9.99
C THR A 19 12.47 4.83 8.77
N LEU A 20 13.76 5.17 8.84
CA LEU A 20 14.48 5.76 7.71
C LEU A 20 14.42 4.88 6.45
N LYS A 21 14.41 3.54 6.61
CA LYS A 21 14.29 2.61 5.49
C LYS A 21 12.89 2.62 4.88
N ALA A 22 11.83 2.70 5.70
CA ALA A 22 10.46 2.79 5.21
C ALA A 22 10.25 4.08 4.39
N HIS A 23 10.69 5.23 4.92
CA HIS A 23 10.63 6.50 4.21
C HIS A 23 11.32 6.42 2.84
N ARG A 24 12.58 5.94 2.80
CA ARG A 24 13.31 5.81 1.54
C ARG A 24 12.60 4.91 0.51
N LEU A 25 12.16 3.72 0.93
CA LEU A 25 11.49 2.78 0.04
C LEU A 25 10.17 3.35 -0.51
N ILE A 26 9.42 4.09 0.30
CA ILE A 26 8.15 4.70 -0.11
C ILE A 26 8.38 5.85 -1.09
N SER A 27 9.34 6.73 -0.82
CA SER A 27 9.64 7.86 -1.70
C SER A 27 10.21 7.45 -3.06
N GLU A 28 10.91 6.32 -3.13
CA GLU A 28 11.53 5.82 -4.37
C GLU A 28 10.64 4.81 -5.12
N ALA A 29 9.46 4.47 -4.59
CA ALA A 29 8.60 3.46 -5.19
C ALA A 29 7.90 3.98 -6.45
N ALA A 30 7.96 3.21 -7.54
CA ALA A 30 7.20 3.49 -8.76
C ALA A 30 5.71 3.10 -8.64
N VAL A 31 5.40 2.13 -7.76
CA VAL A 31 4.04 1.61 -7.53
C VAL A 31 3.83 1.45 -6.03
N VAL A 32 2.68 1.92 -5.53
CA VAL A 32 2.32 1.83 -4.11
C VAL A 32 0.93 1.22 -3.98
N ALA A 33 0.89 0.00 -3.45
CA ALA A 33 -0.33 -0.71 -3.12
C ALA A 33 -0.69 -0.51 -1.64
N TYR A 34 -1.95 -0.19 -1.33
CA TYR A 34 -2.39 0.08 0.05
C TYR A 34 -3.86 -0.26 0.29
N PRO A 35 -4.24 -0.74 1.48
CA PRO A 35 -5.64 -0.98 1.82
C PRO A 35 -6.45 0.32 1.91
N VAL A 36 -7.66 0.28 1.36
CA VAL A 36 -8.68 1.34 1.49
C VAL A 36 -10.02 0.75 1.94
N ASN A 37 -10.82 1.55 2.62
CA ASN A 37 -12.19 1.21 2.95
C ASN A 37 -13.10 1.30 1.70
N SER A 38 -14.41 1.03 1.87
CA SER A 38 -15.38 1.13 0.77
C SER A 38 -15.59 2.55 0.23
N LYS A 39 -15.10 3.58 0.93
CA LYS A 39 -15.11 4.99 0.48
C LYS A 39 -13.82 5.39 -0.23
N GLY A 40 -12.85 4.48 -0.36
CA GLY A 40 -11.54 4.77 -0.95
C GLY A 40 -10.54 5.43 0.00
N GLU A 41 -10.86 5.52 1.30
CA GLU A 41 -9.96 6.11 2.29
C GLU A 41 -9.04 5.02 2.88
N GLY A 42 -7.72 5.23 2.78
CA GLY A 42 -6.71 4.32 3.33
C GLY A 42 -5.89 4.99 4.42
N PHE A 43 -5.99 4.52 5.66
CA PHE A 43 -5.25 5.11 6.78
C PHE A 43 -3.74 5.11 6.55
N ALA A 44 -3.19 3.99 6.06
CA ALA A 44 -1.77 3.91 5.74
C ALA A 44 -1.34 4.94 4.68
N HIS A 45 -2.16 5.16 3.66
CA HIS A 45 -1.92 6.17 2.62
C HIS A 45 -1.96 7.59 3.19
N THR A 46 -2.85 7.89 4.15
CA THR A 46 -2.90 9.23 4.77
C THR A 46 -1.63 9.56 5.57
N ILE A 47 -0.95 8.55 6.14
CA ILE A 47 0.31 8.76 6.88
C ILE A 47 1.43 9.17 5.93
N VAL A 48 1.52 8.51 4.78
CA VAL A 48 2.69 8.62 3.89
C VAL A 48 2.44 9.45 2.64
N GLY A 49 1.21 9.90 2.39
CA GLY A 49 0.81 10.57 1.16
C GLY A 49 1.63 11.81 0.81
N LYS A 50 2.17 12.52 1.80
CA LYS A 50 3.06 13.68 1.57
C LYS A 50 4.46 13.32 1.04
N PHE A 51 4.85 12.05 1.13
CA PHE A 51 6.14 11.54 0.67
C PHE A 51 6.06 10.85 -0.70
N LEU A 52 4.84 10.68 -1.22
CA LEU A 52 4.59 10.08 -2.52
C LEU A 52 4.75 11.15 -3.61
N GLU A 53 5.53 10.84 -4.64
CA GLU A 53 5.70 11.71 -5.80
C GLU A 53 4.45 11.72 -6.69
N HIS A 54 4.31 12.71 -7.57
CA HIS A 54 3.14 12.85 -8.44
C HIS A 54 3.03 11.75 -9.51
N ASP A 55 4.16 11.12 -9.87
CA ASP A 55 4.23 10.12 -10.94
C ASP A 55 4.11 8.67 -10.45
N VAL A 56 3.81 8.46 -9.16
CA VAL A 56 3.63 7.12 -8.61
C VAL A 56 2.33 6.48 -9.07
N THR A 57 2.36 5.19 -9.39
CA THR A 57 1.15 4.43 -9.65
C THR A 57 0.51 4.01 -8.32
N HIS A 58 -0.69 4.51 -8.06
CA HIS A 58 -1.47 4.15 -6.88
C HIS A 58 -2.32 2.91 -7.14
N LEU A 59 -2.21 1.89 -6.29
CA LEU A 59 -3.00 0.65 -6.34
C LEU A 59 -3.83 0.50 -5.04
N PRO A 60 -5.00 1.16 -4.95
CA PRO A 60 -5.86 1.06 -3.77
C PRO A 60 -6.56 -0.31 -3.70
N ILE A 61 -6.31 -1.05 -2.63
CA ILE A 61 -6.90 -2.38 -2.37
C ILE A 61 -8.15 -2.20 -1.52
N HIS A 62 -9.35 -2.37 -2.11
CA HIS A 62 -10.60 -2.25 -1.36
C HIS A 62 -10.80 -3.45 -0.42
N VAL A 63 -10.57 -3.22 0.87
CA VAL A 63 -10.74 -4.23 1.91
C VAL A 63 -12.05 -3.96 2.66
N PRO A 64 -13.00 -4.92 2.68
CA PRO A 64 -14.23 -4.77 3.45
C PRO A 64 -13.91 -4.64 4.94
N MET A 65 -14.45 -3.63 5.61
CA MET A 65 -14.32 -3.47 7.07
C MET A 65 -15.27 -4.43 7.79
N LYS A 66 -14.91 -5.72 7.76
CA LYS A 66 -15.64 -6.82 8.38
C LYS A 66 -14.77 -7.54 9.40
N THR A 67 -15.40 -8.12 10.41
CA THR A 67 -14.70 -8.90 11.44
C THR A 67 -14.21 -10.25 10.91
N GLU A 68 -14.90 -10.82 9.92
CA GLU A 68 -14.49 -12.06 9.28
C GLU A 68 -13.24 -11.84 8.43
N ARG A 69 -12.30 -12.80 8.49
CA ARG A 69 -11.05 -12.73 7.71
C ARG A 69 -11.26 -12.98 6.22
N GLY A 70 -12.21 -13.86 5.87
CA GLY A 70 -12.42 -14.33 4.50
C GLY A 70 -12.58 -13.21 3.46
N PRO A 71 -13.46 -12.22 3.67
CA PRO A 71 -13.63 -11.10 2.74
C PRO A 71 -12.36 -10.29 2.49
N ALA A 72 -11.54 -10.07 3.54
CA ALA A 72 -10.27 -9.38 3.41
C ALA A 72 -9.24 -10.24 2.66
N GLN A 73 -9.20 -11.55 2.92
CA GLN A 73 -8.33 -12.48 2.19
C GLN A 73 -8.63 -12.47 0.70
N CYS A 74 -9.91 -12.57 0.30
CA CYS A 74 -10.28 -12.51 -1.12
C CYS A 74 -9.85 -11.19 -1.79
N ALA A 75 -9.93 -10.05 -1.07
CA ALA A 75 -9.46 -8.77 -1.58
C ALA A 75 -7.94 -8.76 -1.79
N TYR A 76 -7.16 -9.30 -0.86
CA TYR A 76 -5.70 -9.42 -1.01
C TYR A 76 -5.30 -10.42 -2.10
N ASP A 77 -6.01 -11.54 -2.23
CA ASP A 77 -5.76 -12.53 -3.30
C ASP A 77 -5.97 -11.90 -4.67
N ALA A 78 -7.05 -11.15 -4.87
CA ALA A 78 -7.31 -10.42 -6.09
C ALA A 78 -6.23 -9.35 -6.37
N ALA A 79 -5.87 -8.56 -5.35
CA ALA A 79 -4.83 -7.55 -5.48
C ALA A 79 -3.45 -8.15 -5.78
N SER A 80 -3.16 -9.38 -5.33
CA SER A 80 -1.88 -10.03 -5.59
C SER A 80 -1.64 -10.27 -7.08
N VAL A 81 -2.71 -10.53 -7.84
CA VAL A 81 -2.64 -10.71 -9.30
C VAL A 81 -2.26 -9.40 -9.97
N GLU A 82 -2.91 -8.30 -9.60
CA GLU A 82 -2.64 -6.96 -10.13
C GLU A 82 -1.22 -6.48 -9.76
N ILE A 83 -0.79 -6.69 -8.50
CA ILE A 83 0.58 -6.37 -8.07
C ILE A 83 1.61 -7.15 -8.90
N ALA A 84 1.34 -8.40 -9.25
CA ALA A 84 2.27 -9.23 -10.02
C ALA A 84 2.51 -8.70 -11.44
N GLU A 85 1.55 -7.99 -12.05
CA GLU A 85 1.71 -7.36 -13.37
C GLU A 85 2.80 -6.28 -13.37
N HIS A 86 3.12 -5.71 -12.21
CA HIS A 86 4.17 -4.70 -12.03
C HIS A 86 5.55 -5.28 -11.67
N LEU A 87 5.67 -6.61 -11.55
CA LEU A 87 6.90 -7.29 -11.11
C LEU A 87 7.70 -7.96 -12.23
N THR A 88 7.34 -7.75 -13.50
CA THR A 88 7.95 -8.43 -14.67
C THR A 88 9.04 -7.63 -15.37
#